data_AF-A0A3L7VN23-F1
#
_entry.id   AF-A0A3L7VN23-F1
#
_cell.length_a   1.000
_cell.length_b   1.000
_cell.length_c   1.000
_cell.angle_alpha   90.00
_cell.angle_beta   90.00
_cell.angle_gamma   90.00
#
_symmetry.space_group_name_H-M   'P 1'
#
loop_
_entity.id
_entity.type
_entity.pdbx_description
1 polymer ?
#
loop_
_entity_poly.entity_id
_entity_poly.type
_entity_poly.pdbx_seq_one_letter_code
_entity_poly.pdbx_strand_id
1 'polypeptide(L)'
;MTFGWPLTATMAMALVLSPVGTAEEARSIPAGQRQLFLDDDAIAKTENLQRTLHQPKKRGAVIKPDQPWETTLQTRCSPVWDEQAKRYKLWLITFITAPGVVGSTYAEGVDGVKWT
;
A
#
# COMPACT_ATOMS: atom_id res chain seq x y z
N MET A 1 27.54 56.76 31.33
CA MET A 1 27.50 55.80 30.20
C MET A 1 27.34 54.41 30.81
N THR A 2 26.11 53.90 30.85
CA THR A 2 25.77 52.63 31.51
C THR A 2 25.64 51.52 30.46
N PHE A 3 26.51 50.52 30.55
CA PHE A 3 26.50 49.30 29.72
C PHE A 3 25.38 48.35 30.19
N GLY A 4 24.53 47.88 29.27
CA GLY A 4 23.52 46.86 29.52
C GLY A 4 23.99 45.48 29.06
N TRP A 5 23.85 44.47 29.92
CA TRP A 5 24.02 43.05 29.56
C TRP A 5 22.71 42.48 28.98
N PRO A 6 22.74 41.60 27.96
CA PRO A 6 21.55 40.88 27.54
C PRO A 6 21.27 39.68 28.46
N LEU A 7 20.04 39.59 28.94
CA LEU A 7 19.48 38.43 29.62
C LEU A 7 19.42 37.24 28.65
N THR A 8 20.16 36.17 28.92
CA THR A 8 19.99 34.88 28.24
C THR A 8 18.79 34.16 28.85
N ALA A 9 17.72 33.98 28.06
CA ALA A 9 16.57 33.16 28.43
C ALA A 9 16.93 31.67 28.25
N THR A 10 17.03 30.94 29.36
CA THR A 10 17.19 29.48 29.35
C THR A 10 15.84 28.83 29.07
N MET A 11 15.68 28.23 27.90
CA MET A 11 14.49 27.45 27.56
C MET A 11 14.60 26.06 28.18
N ALA A 12 13.80 25.77 29.21
CA ALA A 12 13.68 24.44 29.78
C ALA A 12 12.86 23.55 28.84
N MET A 13 13.50 22.54 28.24
CA MET A 13 12.82 21.53 27.44
C MET A 13 12.20 20.51 28.41
N ALA A 14 10.89 20.63 28.64
CA ALA A 14 10.15 19.65 29.41
C ALA A 14 9.99 18.35 28.60
N LEU A 15 10.70 17.30 29.01
CA LEU A 15 10.55 15.96 28.46
C LEU A 15 9.18 15.44 28.92
N VAL A 16 8.18 15.48 28.04
CA VAL A 16 6.91 14.81 28.27
C VAL A 16 7.17 13.31 28.16
N LEU A 17 7.33 12.66 29.31
CA LEU A 17 7.30 11.19 29.41
C LEU A 17 5.86 10.77 29.10
N SER A 18 5.60 10.38 27.86
CA SER A 18 4.39 9.63 27.54
C SER A 18 4.36 8.39 28.44
N PRO A 19 3.24 8.07 29.09
CA PRO A 19 3.12 6.83 29.84
C PRO A 19 3.43 5.69 28.87
N VAL A 20 4.43 4.87 29.22
CA VAL A 20 4.60 3.55 28.63
C VAL A 20 3.24 2.86 28.77
N GLY A 21 2.64 2.50 27.64
CA GLY A 21 1.39 1.75 27.64
C GLY A 21 1.59 0.50 28.50
N THR A 22 0.74 0.33 29.50
CA THR A 22 0.60 -0.94 30.20
C THR A 22 0.41 -2.04 29.16
N ALA A 23 1.18 -3.12 29.26
CA ALA A 23 1.05 -4.27 28.36
C ALA A 23 -0.40 -4.77 28.43
N GLU A 24 -1.17 -4.46 27.39
CA GLU A 24 -2.52 -4.95 27.20
C GLU A 24 -2.41 -6.45 26.93
N GLU A 25 -3.17 -7.25 27.69
CA GLU A 25 -3.17 -8.70 27.52
C GLU A 25 -3.68 -9.01 26.10
N ALA A 26 -2.90 -9.76 25.31
CA ALA A 26 -3.26 -10.01 23.93
C ALA A 26 -4.65 -10.64 23.82
N ARG A 27 -5.45 -10.10 22.89
CA ARG A 27 -6.79 -10.57 22.62
C ARG A 27 -6.78 -12.06 22.26
N SER A 28 -7.61 -12.85 22.94
CA SER A 28 -7.82 -14.26 22.60
C SER A 28 -8.54 -14.41 21.25
N ILE A 29 -7.98 -15.24 20.37
CA ILE A 29 -8.54 -15.54 19.06
C ILE A 29 -9.13 -16.97 19.07
N PRO A 30 -10.45 -17.13 18.88
CA PRO A 30 -11.09 -18.43 18.72
C PRO A 30 -10.47 -19.26 17.59
N ALA A 31 -10.36 -20.58 17.80
CA ALA A 31 -9.90 -21.50 16.77
C ALA A 31 -10.78 -21.40 15.52
N GLY A 32 -10.15 -21.29 14.35
CA GLY A 32 -10.85 -21.16 13.06
C GLY A 32 -11.19 -19.72 12.66
N GLN A 33 -10.97 -18.72 13.52
CA GLN A 33 -11.15 -17.32 13.16
C GLN A 33 -9.99 -16.83 12.27
N ARG A 34 -10.32 -16.36 11.07
CA ARG A 34 -9.34 -15.79 10.13
C ARG A 34 -8.91 -14.42 10.60
N GLN A 35 -7.60 -14.17 10.56
CA GLN A 35 -6.96 -12.92 10.97
C GLN A 35 -6.23 -12.29 9.78
N LEU A 36 -6.27 -10.96 9.69
CA LEU A 36 -5.59 -10.20 8.63
C LEU A 36 -4.24 -9.64 9.08
N PHE A 37 -3.92 -9.74 10.38
CA PHE A 37 -2.65 -9.28 10.99
C PHE A 37 -2.31 -7.81 10.64
N LEU A 38 -3.32 -6.94 10.63
CA LEU A 38 -3.15 -5.51 10.33
C LEU A 38 -2.89 -4.67 11.59
N ASP A 39 -3.29 -5.17 12.74
CA ASP A 39 -3.22 -4.59 14.06
C ASP A 39 -2.43 -5.51 15.00
N ASP A 40 -2.11 -4.97 16.18
CA ASP A 40 -1.30 -5.65 17.19
C ASP A 40 -2.17 -6.23 18.33
N ASP A 41 -3.50 -6.21 18.19
CA ASP A 41 -4.46 -6.55 19.26
C ASP A 41 -4.33 -7.99 19.77
N ALA A 42 -4.00 -8.93 18.89
CA ALA A 42 -3.77 -10.34 19.19
C ALA A 42 -2.29 -10.70 19.42
N ILE A 43 -1.38 -9.72 19.38
CA ILE A 43 0.06 -9.97 19.46
C ILE A 43 0.50 -9.87 20.92
N ALA A 44 0.77 -11.03 21.54
CA ALA A 44 1.25 -11.08 22.94
C ALA A 44 2.65 -10.49 23.13
N LYS A 45 3.50 -10.51 22.09
CA LYS A 45 4.88 -10.06 22.18
C LYS A 45 5.49 -9.74 20.82
N THR A 46 6.24 -8.64 20.75
CA THR A 46 7.09 -8.27 19.62
C THR A 46 8.49 -7.96 20.13
N GLU A 47 9.51 -8.71 19.71
CA GLU A 47 10.90 -8.50 20.13
C GLU A 47 11.82 -8.38 18.92
N ASN A 48 12.74 -7.41 18.95
CA ASN A 48 13.75 -7.18 17.91
C ASN A 48 13.15 -7.05 16.49
N LEU A 49 11.90 -6.59 16.38
CA LEU A 49 11.19 -6.41 15.11
C LEU A 49 10.68 -4.97 14.99
N GLN A 50 10.88 -4.37 13.81
CA GLN A 50 10.30 -3.09 13.46
C GLN A 50 9.23 -3.29 12.38
N ARG A 51 7.97 -2.96 12.71
CA ARG A 51 6.88 -2.97 11.74
C ARG A 51 6.94 -1.67 10.92
N THR A 52 7.01 -1.80 9.60
CA THR A 52 7.04 -0.65 8.68
C THR A 52 5.91 -0.77 7.66
N LEU A 53 4.98 0.18 7.67
CA LEU A 53 4.02 0.35 6.58
C LEU A 53 4.61 1.31 5.55
N HIS A 54 5.01 0.78 4.39
CA HIS A 54 5.57 1.61 3.33
C HIS A 54 4.47 2.43 2.65
N GLN A 55 4.67 3.76 2.56
CA GLN A 55 3.73 4.64 1.86
C GLN A 55 3.73 4.33 0.35
N PRO A 56 2.61 3.87 -0.24
CA PRO A 56 2.53 3.67 -1.67
C PRO A 56 2.63 5.01 -2.40
N LYS A 57 3.37 5.02 -3.52
CA LYS A 57 3.44 6.15 -4.45
C LYS A 57 2.39 5.97 -5.53
N LYS A 58 1.46 6.91 -5.66
CA LYS A 58 0.45 6.91 -6.74
C LYS A 58 1.15 7.05 -8.09
N ARG A 59 1.00 6.05 -8.97
CA ARG A 59 1.59 6.04 -10.33
C ARG A 59 0.57 6.35 -11.44
N GLY A 60 -0.71 6.47 -11.11
CA GLY A 60 -1.78 6.59 -12.12
C GLY A 60 -2.11 5.25 -12.77
N ALA A 61 -2.88 5.28 -13.86
CA ALA A 61 -3.19 4.08 -14.64
C ALA A 61 -1.93 3.60 -15.38
N VAL A 62 -1.55 2.34 -15.15
CA VAL A 62 -0.39 1.67 -15.76
C VAL A 62 -0.75 0.90 -17.03
N ILE A 63 -2.03 0.60 -17.22
CA ILE A 63 -2.61 0.08 -18.46
C ILE A 63 -3.64 1.11 -18.92
N LYS A 64 -3.55 1.54 -20.18
CA LYS A 64 -4.45 2.50 -20.82
C LYS A 64 -4.85 1.94 -22.18
N PRO A 65 -6.02 2.32 -22.71
CA PRO A 65 -6.33 2.10 -24.12
C PRO A 65 -5.17 2.59 -24.99
N ASP A 66 -4.58 1.71 -25.78
CA ASP A 66 -3.47 2.04 -26.68
C ASP A 66 -3.79 1.73 -28.15
N GLN A 67 -4.91 1.06 -28.39
CA GLN A 67 -5.44 0.82 -29.73
C GLN A 67 -6.58 1.78 -30.08
N PRO A 68 -6.73 2.16 -31.37
CA PRO A 68 -7.76 3.11 -31.79
C PRO A 68 -9.20 2.61 -31.62
N TRP A 69 -9.39 1.29 -31.48
CA TRP A 69 -10.69 0.71 -31.22
C TRP A 69 -11.02 0.62 -29.73
N GLU A 70 -10.09 0.88 -28.82
CA GLU A 70 -10.31 0.75 -27.37
C GLU A 70 -10.83 2.05 -26.75
N THR A 71 -11.84 1.96 -25.88
CA THR A 71 -12.39 3.11 -25.16
C THR A 71 -12.17 3.01 -23.66
N THR A 72 -12.39 1.83 -23.07
CA THR A 72 -12.21 1.60 -21.63
C THR A 72 -11.74 0.18 -21.38
N LEU A 73 -10.77 0.04 -20.48
CA LEU A 73 -10.23 -1.23 -20.02
C LEU A 73 -10.67 -1.47 -18.58
N GLN A 74 -11.17 -2.67 -18.29
CA GLN A 74 -11.51 -3.08 -16.94
C GLN A 74 -10.92 -4.45 -16.65
N THR A 75 -10.62 -4.73 -15.38
CA THR A 75 -10.31 -6.09 -14.93
C THR A 75 -11.20 -6.49 -13.76
N ARG A 76 -11.32 -7.80 -13.54
CA ARG A 76 -12.03 -8.44 -12.43
C ARG A 76 -11.15 -9.46 -11.71
N CYS A 77 -9.88 -9.56 -12.10
CA CYS A 77 -8.92 -10.49 -11.54
C CYS A 77 -7.59 -9.81 -11.26
N SER A 78 -6.79 -10.44 -10.39
CA SER A 78 -5.38 -10.08 -10.22
C SER A 78 -4.54 -10.65 -11.36
N PRO A 79 -3.41 -10.03 -11.71
CA PRO A 79 -2.46 -10.63 -12.64
C PRO A 79 -1.97 -11.99 -12.15
N VAL A 80 -1.78 -12.92 -13.08
CA VAL A 80 -1.29 -14.27 -12.81
C VAL A 80 0.16 -14.36 -13.28
N TRP A 81 1.05 -14.86 -12.42
CA TRP A 81 2.44 -15.13 -12.79
C TRP A 81 2.51 -16.40 -13.65
N ASP A 82 3.13 -16.29 -14.83
CA ASP A 82 3.48 -17.42 -15.69
C ASP A 82 4.97 -17.74 -15.49
N GLU A 83 5.24 -18.90 -14.88
CA GLU A 83 6.58 -19.34 -14.53
C GLU A 83 7.46 -19.66 -15.75
N GLN A 84 6.87 -20.09 -16.87
CA GLN A 84 7.61 -20.41 -18.09
C GLN A 84 7.95 -19.13 -18.86
N ALA A 85 6.97 -18.23 -19.00
CA ALA A 85 7.19 -16.95 -19.68
C ALA A 85 7.96 -15.94 -18.81
N LYS A 86 8.03 -16.16 -17.49
CA LYS A 86 8.58 -15.22 -16.49
C LYS A 86 7.91 -13.85 -16.56
N ARG A 87 6.59 -13.85 -16.73
CA ARG A 87 5.77 -12.65 -16.89
C ARG A 87 4.44 -12.79 -16.18
N TYR A 88 3.93 -11.68 -15.67
CA TYR A 88 2.54 -11.54 -15.28
C TYR A 88 1.65 -11.43 -16.52
N LYS A 89 0.50 -12.10 -16.48
CA LYS A 89 -0.56 -12.01 -17.47
C LYS A 89 -1.84 -11.50 -16.81
N LEU A 90 -2.52 -10.58 -17.47
CA LEU A 90 -3.78 -10.00 -16.99
C LEU A 90 -4.79 -9.98 -18.13
N TRP A 91 -5.99 -10.51 -17.88
CA TRP A 91 -7.10 -10.45 -18.81
C TRP A 91 -7.97 -9.24 -18.53
N LEU A 92 -8.40 -8.60 -19.60
CA LEU A 92 -9.10 -7.32 -19.59
C LEU A 92 -10.43 -7.45 -20.32
N ILE A 93 -11.45 -6.82 -19.75
CA ILE A 93 -12.72 -6.54 -20.39
C ILE A 93 -12.53 -5.21 -21.13
N THR A 94 -12.65 -5.26 -22.44
CA THR A 94 -12.27 -4.14 -23.31
C THR A 94 -13.50 -3.63 -24.03
N PHE A 95 -13.91 -2.42 -23.67
CA PHE A 95 -14.95 -1.70 -24.39
C PHE A 95 -14.36 -1.12 -25.65
N ILE A 96 -15.08 -1.23 -26.75
CA ILE A 96 -14.63 -0.69 -28.04
C ILE A 96 -15.46 0.52 -28.46
N THR A 97 -15.05 1.16 -29.56
CA THR A 97 -15.72 2.35 -30.11
C THR A 97 -17.14 2.07 -30.61
N ALA A 98 -17.44 0.82 -30.97
CA ALA A 98 -18.80 0.40 -31.29
C ALA A 98 -19.67 0.37 -30.01
N PRO A 99 -20.78 1.13 -29.94
CA PRO A 99 -21.61 1.20 -28.74
C PRO A 99 -22.11 -0.17 -28.29
N GLY A 100 -21.92 -0.49 -27.00
CA GLY A 100 -22.41 -1.73 -26.40
C GLY A 100 -21.61 -2.99 -26.76
N VAL A 101 -20.53 -2.88 -27.55
CA VAL A 101 -19.66 -4.01 -27.87
C VAL A 101 -18.52 -4.11 -26.86
N VAL A 102 -18.32 -5.31 -26.34
CA VAL A 102 -17.28 -5.65 -25.36
C VAL A 102 -16.48 -6.83 -25.88
N GLY A 103 -15.16 -6.69 -25.89
CA GLY A 103 -14.21 -7.73 -26.22
C GLY A 103 -13.40 -8.18 -25.00
N SER A 104 -12.55 -9.17 -25.20
CA SER A 104 -11.52 -9.58 -24.24
C SER A 104 -10.15 -9.34 -24.84
N THR A 105 -9.32 -8.58 -24.14
CA THR A 105 -7.88 -8.46 -24.45
C THR A 105 -7.07 -9.00 -23.28
N TYR A 106 -5.76 -9.10 -23.45
CA TYR A 106 -4.86 -9.40 -22.34
C TYR A 106 -3.63 -8.51 -22.44
N ALA A 107 -2.94 -8.33 -21.32
CA ALA A 107 -1.69 -7.62 -21.24
C ALA A 107 -0.67 -8.46 -20.46
N GLU A 108 0.61 -8.30 -20.78
CA GLU A 108 1.72 -8.96 -20.12
C GLU A 108 2.80 -8.00 -19.63
N GLY A 109 3.34 -8.25 -18.45
CA GLY A 109 4.33 -7.39 -17.79
C GLY A 109 5.29 -8.18 -16.91
N VAL A 110 6.43 -7.58 -16.55
CA VAL A 110 7.43 -8.22 -15.67
C VAL A 110 7.37 -7.72 -14.22
N ASP A 111 6.93 -6.48 -14.02
CA ASP A 111 7.06 -5.76 -12.76
C ASP A 111 5.73 -5.17 -12.25
N GLY A 112 4.63 -5.45 -12.95
CA GLY A 112 3.31 -4.90 -12.63
C GLY A 112 3.13 -3.42 -12.99
N VAL A 113 4.15 -2.76 -13.56
CA VAL A 113 4.13 -1.33 -13.91
C VAL A 113 4.14 -1.13 -15.42
N LYS A 114 4.91 -1.92 -16.18
CA LYS A 114 4.94 -1.89 -17.64
C LYS A 114 4.20 -3.09 -18.20
N TRP A 115 3.31 -2.81 -19.15
CA TRP A 115 2.42 -3.79 -19.78
C TRP A 115 2.44 -3.63 -21.29
N THR A 116 2.26 -4.73 -22.01
CA THR A 116 2.15 -4.80 -23.48
C THR A 116 1.06 -5.80 -23.85
#